data_AF-A0A1X4I8U3-F1
#
_entry.id   AF-A0A1X4I8U3-F1
#
_cell.length_a   1.000
_cell.length_b   1.000
_cell.length_c   1.000
_cell.angle_alpha   90.00
_cell.angle_beta   90.00
_cell.angle_gamma   90.00
#
_symmetry.space_group_name_H-M   'P 1'
#
loop_
_entity.id
_entity.type
_entity.pdbx_description
1 polymer ?
#
loop_
_entity_poly.entity_id
_entity_poly.type
_entity_poly.pdbx_seq_one_letter_code
_entity_poly.pdbx_strand_id
1 'polypeptide(L)'
;DDRAGRWALRREAYRTLAEARAAIALASAELPPLARHADGTDETAATLELLVDTVTAGAVHLDDTGRLDPRHVRRLAELVDRLGSRGDVAVRLTPDRDRVVR
;
A
#
# COMPACT_ATOMS: atom_id res chain seq x y z
N ASP A 1 24.87 10.03 15.51
CA ASP A 1 23.85 9.18 16.14
C ASP A 1 22.49 9.20 15.43
N ASP A 2 22.42 9.71 14.20
CA ASP A 2 21.15 9.99 13.51
C ASP A 2 20.83 8.93 12.43
N ARG A 3 21.88 8.36 11.85
CA ARG A 3 21.82 7.37 10.76
C ARG A 3 21.28 6.01 11.23
N ALA A 4 21.60 5.60 12.46
CA ALA A 4 21.16 4.32 13.02
C ALA A 4 19.65 4.31 13.31
N GLY A 5 19.14 5.40 13.88
CA GLY A 5 17.70 5.61 14.08
C GLY A 5 16.92 5.61 12.76
N ARG A 6 17.40 6.36 11.75
CA ARG A 6 16.78 6.35 10.40
C ARG A 6 16.76 4.97 9.75
N TRP A 7 17.83 4.20 9.89
CA TRP A 7 17.88 2.81 9.42
C TRP A 7 16.89 1.89 10.13
N ALA A 8 16.69 2.07 11.44
CA ALA A 8 15.70 1.30 12.19
C ALA A 8 14.27 1.59 11.71
N LEU A 9 13.92 2.87 11.54
CA LEU A 9 12.61 3.29 11.03
C LEU A 9 12.33 2.75 9.62
N ARG A 10 13.33 2.77 8.72
CA ARG A 10 13.20 2.20 7.37
C ARG A 10 12.92 0.70 7.41
N ARG A 11 13.62 -0.06 8.25
CA ARG A 11 13.36 -1.49 8.44
C ARG A 11 11.96 -1.76 9.00
N GLU A 12 11.52 -0.95 9.95
CA GLU A 12 10.18 -1.06 10.53
C GLU A 12 9.06 -0.77 9.52
N ALA A 13 9.25 0.23 8.65
CA ALA A 13 8.31 0.53 7.58
C ALA A 13 8.14 -0.67 6.62
N TYR A 14 9.25 -1.25 6.15
CA TYR A 14 9.19 -2.44 5.28
C TYR A 14 8.61 -3.67 5.99
N ARG A 15 8.92 -3.87 7.27
CA ARG A 15 8.36 -4.96 8.06
C ARG A 15 6.83 -4.84 8.16
N THR A 16 6.33 -3.66 8.51
CA THR A 16 4.89 -3.39 8.63
C THR A 16 4.18 -3.59 7.28
N LEU A 17 4.79 -3.17 6.18
CA LEU A 17 4.27 -3.41 4.84
C LEU A 17 4.22 -4.90 4.47
N ALA A 18 5.24 -5.67 4.84
CA ALA A 18 5.26 -7.11 4.63
C ALA A 18 4.17 -7.82 5.45
N GLU A 19 3.96 -7.40 6.70
CA GLU A 19 2.87 -7.89 7.56
C GLU A 19 1.50 -7.59 6.93
N ALA A 20 1.28 -6.38 6.42
CA ALA A 20 0.03 -6.00 5.74
C ALA A 20 -0.25 -6.86 4.50
N ARG A 21 0.77 -7.14 3.69
CA ARG A 21 0.65 -8.02 2.51
C ARG A 21 0.28 -9.44 2.89
N ALA A 22 0.92 -9.97 3.92
CA ALA A 22 0.62 -11.31 4.43
C ALA A 22 -0.83 -11.40 4.91
N ALA A 23 -1.32 -10.37 5.60
CA ALA A 23 -2.71 -10.30 6.05
C ALA A 23 -3.71 -10.25 4.87
N ILE A 24 -3.43 -9.46 3.83
CA ILE A 24 -4.27 -9.41 2.61
C ILE A 24 -4.31 -10.78 1.92
N ALA A 25 -3.15 -11.42 1.74
CA ALA A 25 -3.08 -12.73 1.12
C ALA A 25 -3.85 -13.79 1.93
N LEU A 26 -3.75 -13.77 3.26
CA LEU A 26 -4.48 -14.67 4.14
C LEU A 26 -6.00 -14.46 4.03
N ALA A 27 -6.48 -13.21 4.12
CA ALA A 27 -7.90 -12.89 4.02
C ALA A 27 -8.49 -13.31 2.65
N SER A 28 -7.74 -13.09 1.58
CA SER A 28 -8.12 -13.52 0.22
C SER A 28 -8.20 -15.05 0.09
N ALA A 29 -7.31 -15.79 0.77
CA ALA A 29 -7.31 -17.25 0.76
C ALA A 29 -8.46 -17.84 1.58
N GLU A 30 -8.82 -17.24 2.72
CA GLU A 30 -9.91 -17.70 3.58
C GLU A 30 -11.30 -17.44 2.98
N LEU A 31 -11.44 -16.40 2.16
CA LEU A 31 -12.73 -15.97 1.60
C LEU A 31 -12.68 -15.77 0.07
N PRO A 32 -12.55 -16.85 -0.73
CA PRO A 32 -12.44 -16.73 -2.19
C PRO A 32 -13.57 -15.94 -2.89
N PRO A 33 -14.85 -15.99 -2.43
CA PRO A 33 -15.89 -15.12 -2.99
C PRO A 33 -15.71 -13.64 -2.66
N LEU A 34 -15.14 -13.31 -1.50
CA LEU A 34 -14.83 -11.93 -1.09
C LEU A 34 -13.59 -11.42 -1.83
N ALA A 35 -12.60 -12.27 -2.08
CA ALA A 35 -11.41 -11.94 -2.86
C ALA A 35 -11.76 -11.38 -4.25
N ARG A 36 -12.81 -11.91 -4.91
CA ARG A 36 -13.33 -11.38 -6.18
C ARG A 36 -13.89 -9.95 -6.09
N HIS A 37 -14.27 -9.51 -4.89
CA HIS A 37 -14.77 -8.16 -4.62
C HIS A 37 -13.72 -7.26 -3.94
N ALA A 38 -12.58 -7.84 -3.54
CA ALA A 38 -11.41 -7.16 -3.00
C ALA A 38 -10.32 -6.93 -4.07
N ASP A 39 -10.68 -7.12 -5.35
CA ASP A 39 -9.87 -6.80 -6.52
C ASP A 39 -9.33 -5.36 -6.37
N GLY A 40 -8.01 -5.20 -6.29
CA GLY A 40 -7.38 -3.91 -5.96
C GLY A 40 -6.63 -3.85 -4.63
N THR A 41 -6.82 -4.80 -3.71
CA THR A 41 -6.11 -4.83 -2.41
C THR A 41 -4.61 -5.10 -2.58
N ASP A 42 -4.24 -6.04 -3.45
CA ASP A 42 -2.84 -6.32 -3.79
C ASP A 42 -2.16 -5.12 -4.46
N GLU A 43 -2.83 -4.45 -5.39
CA GLU A 43 -2.30 -3.26 -6.03
C GLU A 43 -2.25 -2.05 -5.08
N THR A 44 -3.11 -2.01 -4.05
CA THR A 44 -3.01 -1.01 -2.97
C THR A 44 -1.76 -1.27 -2.14
N ALA A 45 -1.51 -2.51 -1.75
CA ALA A 45 -0.27 -2.90 -1.06
C ALA A 45 0.98 -2.64 -1.92
N ALA A 46 0.91 -2.86 -3.23
CA ALA A 46 1.98 -2.52 -4.17
C ALA A 46 2.18 -0.99 -4.29
N THR A 47 1.10 -0.20 -4.27
CA THR A 47 1.19 1.27 -4.30
C THR A 47 1.82 1.81 -3.00
N LEU A 48 1.46 1.22 -1.84
CA LEU A 48 2.09 1.54 -0.56
C LEU A 48 3.58 1.21 -0.54
N GLU A 49 4.00 0.10 -1.16
CA GLU A 49 5.42 -0.21 -1.31
C GLU A 49 6.17 0.88 -2.08
N LEU A 50 5.66 1.24 -3.26
CA LEU A 50 6.27 2.28 -4.08
C LEU A 50 6.32 3.62 -3.34
N LEU A 51 5.33 3.92 -2.50
CA LEU A 51 5.31 5.12 -1.67
C LEU A 51 6.43 5.07 -0.62
N VAL A 52 6.52 3.96 0.14
CA VAL A 52 7.58 3.75 1.13
C VAL A 52 8.95 3.86 0.46
N ASP A 53 9.17 3.19 -0.66
CA ASP A 53 10.42 3.25 -1.44
C ASP A 53 10.77 4.68 -1.85
N THR A 54 9.79 5.44 -2.36
CA THR A 54 10.03 6.81 -2.84
C THR A 54 10.34 7.78 -1.71
N VAL A 55 9.60 7.73 -0.59
CA VAL A 55 9.90 8.54 0.62
C VAL A 55 11.33 8.28 1.08
N THR A 56 11.66 7.00 1.06
CA THR A 56 12.87 6.45 1.62
C THR A 56 14.10 6.72 0.72
N ALA A 57 13.93 6.73 -0.60
CA ALA A 57 14.93 7.22 -1.55
C ALA A 57 15.07 8.75 -1.47
N GLY A 58 13.96 9.46 -1.29
CA GLY A 58 13.94 10.91 -1.06
C GLY A 58 14.72 11.33 0.17
N ALA A 59 14.57 10.61 1.28
CA ALA A 59 15.31 10.86 2.52
C ALA A 59 16.82 10.65 2.34
N VAL A 60 17.25 9.59 1.65
CA VAL A 60 18.67 9.37 1.35
C VAL A 60 19.22 10.49 0.47
N HIS A 61 18.50 10.86 -0.59
CA HIS A 61 18.94 11.96 -1.46
C HIS A 61 19.05 13.30 -0.72
N LEU A 62 18.09 13.59 0.17
CA LEU A 62 18.12 14.78 1.00
C LEU A 62 19.32 14.77 1.96
N ASP A 63 19.60 13.63 2.60
CA ASP A 63 20.79 13.45 3.46
C ASP A 63 22.09 13.66 2.67
N ASP A 64 22.15 13.15 1.43
CA ASP A 64 23.36 13.20 0.60
C ASP A 64 23.60 14.57 -0.04
N THR A 65 22.53 15.31 -0.39
CA THR A 65 22.62 16.52 -1.22
C THR A 65 22.09 17.80 -0.57
N GLY A 66 21.43 17.69 0.58
CA GLY A 66 20.78 18.81 1.27
C GLY A 66 19.52 19.34 0.57
N ARG A 67 19.05 18.69 -0.51
CA ARG A 67 17.83 19.08 -1.24
C ARG A 67 16.98 17.87 -1.60
N LEU A 68 15.67 18.07 -1.74
CA LEU A 68 14.77 17.06 -2.29
C LEU A 68 14.82 17.09 -3.82
N ASP A 69 14.91 15.91 -4.45
CA ASP A 69 14.78 15.78 -5.90
C ASP A 69 13.31 16.06 -6.30
N PRO A 70 13.04 17.02 -7.19
CA PRO A 70 11.69 17.28 -7.70
C PRO A 70 10.99 16.04 -8.29
N ARG A 71 11.77 15.06 -8.80
CA ARG A 71 11.24 13.78 -9.28
C ARG A 71 10.64 12.95 -8.14
N HIS A 72 11.29 12.92 -6.97
CA HIS A 72 10.74 12.24 -5.80
C HIS A 72 9.45 12.91 -5.33
N VAL A 73 9.43 14.25 -5.27
CA VAL A 73 8.23 15.00 -4.86
C VAL A 73 7.05 14.74 -5.80
N ARG A 74 7.26 14.81 -7.12
CA ARG A 74 6.23 14.50 -8.11
C ARG A 74 5.75 13.05 -7.97
N ARG A 75 6.67 12.11 -7.82
CA ARG A 75 6.33 10.69 -7.68
C ARG A 75 5.52 10.42 -6.40
N LEU A 76 5.83 11.09 -5.30
CA LEU A 76 5.04 11.01 -4.07
C LEU A 76 3.61 11.51 -4.30
N ALA A 77 3.44 12.65 -4.97
CA ALA A 77 2.11 13.18 -5.28
C ALA A 77 1.29 12.21 -6.15
N GLU A 78 1.89 11.63 -7.19
CA GLU A 78 1.25 10.61 -8.04
C GLU A 78 0.80 9.38 -7.26
N LEU A 79 1.63 8.90 -6.33
CA LEU A 79 1.32 7.71 -5.54
C LEU A 79 0.23 7.98 -4.50
N VAL A 80 0.22 9.17 -3.89
CA VAL A 80 -0.84 9.59 -2.96
C VAL A 80 -2.17 9.75 -3.70
N ASP A 81 -2.18 10.36 -4.89
CA ASP A 81 -3.38 10.50 -5.71
C ASP A 81 -3.93 9.14 -6.17
N ARG A 82 -3.03 8.21 -6.54
CA ARG A 82 -3.38 6.82 -6.87
C ARG A 82 -4.02 6.08 -5.69
N LEU A 83 -3.61 6.37 -4.45
CA LEU A 83 -4.27 5.82 -3.26
C LEU A 83 -5.65 6.45 -3.04
N GLY A 84 -5.77 7.77 -3.20
CA GLY A 84 -7.04 8.50 -3.03
C GLY A 84 -8.13 8.05 -4.01
N SER A 85 -7.77 7.89 -5.29
CA SER A 85 -8.70 7.44 -6.35
C SER A 85 -9.21 6.01 -6.19
N ARG A 86 -8.55 5.18 -5.37
CA ARG A 86 -8.97 3.80 -5.08
C ARG A 86 -9.95 3.69 -3.92
N GLY A 87 -10.06 4.73 -3.08
CA GLY A 87 -11.02 4.78 -1.97
C GLY A 87 -12.48 4.82 -2.41
N ASP A 88 -12.75 5.18 -3.67
CA ASP A 88 -14.09 5.24 -4.26
C ASP A 88 -14.60 3.89 -4.79
N VAL A 89 -13.78 2.82 -4.74
CA VAL A 89 -14.20 1.48 -5.14
C VAL A 89 -15.09 0.90 -4.05
N ALA A 90 -16.39 1.17 -4.16
CA ALA A 90 -17.41 0.57 -3.30
C ALA A 90 -17.36 -0.95 -3.44
N VAL A 91 -17.04 -1.65 -2.34
CA VAL A 91 -17.16 -3.11 -2.23
C VAL A 91 -18.65 -3.45 -2.45
N ARG A 92 -19.03 -3.75 -3.70
CA ARG A 92 -20.37 -4.23 -4.02
C ARG A 92 -20.48 -5.68 -3.62
N LEU A 93 -20.87 -5.93 -2.38
CA LEU A 93 -21.45 -7.21 -2.02
C LEU A 93 -22.83 -7.29 -2.67
N THR A 94 -22.95 -7.83 -3.88
CA THR A 94 -24.28 -8.21 -4.39
C THR A 94 -24.83 -9.28 -3.46
N PRO A 95 -26.01 -9.07 -2.82
CA PRO A 95 -26.62 -10.10 -2.01
C PRO A 95 -27.06 -11.22 -2.95
N ASP A 96 -26.53 -12.42 -2.70
CA ASP A 96 -26.90 -13.65 -3.39
C ASP A 96 -28.39 -13.90 -3.15
N ARG A 97 -29.22 -13.52 -4.14
CA ARG A 97 -30.64 -13.83 -4.18
C ARG A 97 -30.79 -15.09 -5.01
N ASP A 98 -30.56 -16.24 -4.38
CA ASP A 98 -31.29 -17.47 -4.67
C ASP A 98 -31.07 -18.53 -3.57
N ARG A 99 -31.78 -18.34 -2.45
CA ARG A 99 -32.29 -19.46 -1.66
C ARG A 99 -33.81 -19.45 -1.72
N VAL A 100 -34.35 -19.96 -2.82
CA VAL A 100 -35.70 -20.50 -2.81
C VAL A 100 -35.63 -21.89 -2.19
N VAL A 101 -35.80 -21.93 -0.87
CA VAL A 101 -36.21 -23.15 -0.18
C VAL A 101 -37.72 -23.19 -0.24
N ARG A 102 -38.25 -23.88 -1.25
CA ARG A 102 -39.32 -24.89 -1.17
C ARG A 102 -39.80 -25.27 -2.57
#